data_AF-A0A7X5UB01-F1
#
_entry.id   AF-A0A7X5UB01-F1
#
_cell.length_a   1.000
_cell.length_b   1.000
_cell.length_c   1.000
_cell.angle_alpha   90.00
_cell.angle_beta   90.00
_cell.angle_gamma   90.00
#
_symmetry.space_group_name_H-M   'P 1'
#
loop_
_entity.id
_entity.type
_entity.pdbx_description
1 polymer ?
#
loop_
_entity_poly.entity_id
_entity_poly.type
_entity_poly.pdbx_seq_one_letter_code
_entity_poly.pdbx_strand_id
1 'polypeptide(L)'
;MRHALHRGEAEEAGDELRVRGHGGPFVLRIVETWCDRATSCVAIWVYLQTCGFNVHRKIFVFVINPQRANASSRTFFREECRLKEPLSAARRKEFEDFAAAIADGARSMSLPRFRRPVDVSLKGDASPVTEVDRGVEAMLRDRIEAAWPMHGVLGEEFGAEHTDAEYVWSIDPIDGTRSFISGWPLWGTLIALLRDGRPVLGVLDMPALNERWIGHVGVATTMNGEACRTRDCTSIAEATLYTTTPDMFTPDEWARFDRTSRAAYARRFGGDCYGYGMLASGYIDAVVESNLMPYDYLAIAPVVQAAGGVITDWEGRPLGLHSGSRVVAAATPQLHAALIASLASD
;
A
#
# COMPACT_ATOMS: atom_id res chain seq x y z
N MET A 1 15.68 -35.47 -2.80
CA MET A 1 15.54 -34.00 -2.95
C MET A 1 16.72 -33.24 -2.34
N ARG A 2 17.00 -33.32 -1.02
CA ARG A 2 18.22 -32.72 -0.39
C ARG A 2 19.55 -33.09 -1.09
N HIS A 3 19.60 -34.25 -1.76
CA HIS A 3 20.82 -34.79 -2.35
C HIS A 3 21.11 -34.36 -3.80
N ALA A 4 20.11 -33.85 -4.54
CA ALA A 4 20.24 -33.48 -5.95
C ALA A 4 20.82 -32.05 -6.13
N LEU A 5 20.48 -31.14 -5.22
CA LEU A 5 20.86 -29.72 -5.35
C LEU A 5 22.26 -29.40 -4.83
N HIS A 6 22.83 -30.24 -3.96
CA HIS A 6 24.25 -30.13 -3.58
C HIS A 6 25.22 -30.32 -4.77
N ARG A 7 24.73 -30.86 -5.90
CA ARG A 7 25.53 -31.12 -7.11
C ARG A 7 25.34 -30.08 -8.23
N GLY A 8 24.51 -29.06 -8.04
CA GLY A 8 24.34 -27.98 -9.03
C GLY A 8 23.51 -28.34 -10.27
N GLU A 9 22.58 -29.30 -10.17
CA GLU A 9 21.75 -29.78 -11.29
C GLU A 9 20.44 -28.98 -11.50
N ALA A 10 20.42 -27.69 -11.15
CA ALA A 10 19.27 -26.80 -11.35
C ALA A 10 19.55 -25.77 -12.46
N GLU A 11 18.60 -25.61 -13.37
CA GLU A 11 18.61 -24.58 -14.43
C GLU A 11 17.50 -23.56 -14.14
N GLU A 12 17.83 -22.29 -14.35
CA GLU A 12 16.99 -21.13 -13.99
C GLU A 12 16.29 -20.58 -15.24
N ALA A 13 15.00 -20.26 -15.11
CA ALA A 13 14.19 -19.65 -16.17
C ALA A 13 13.15 -18.69 -15.56
N GLY A 14 13.55 -17.46 -15.23
CA GLY A 14 12.66 -16.44 -14.63
C GLY A 14 12.28 -16.75 -13.18
N ASP A 15 11.03 -16.49 -12.79
CA ASP A 15 10.47 -16.76 -11.43
C ASP A 15 10.35 -18.25 -11.09
N GLU A 16 10.83 -19.13 -11.97
CA GLU A 16 10.74 -20.58 -11.90
C GLU A 16 12.11 -21.23 -11.77
N LEU A 17 12.26 -22.08 -10.76
CA LEU A 17 13.40 -22.97 -10.59
C LEU A 17 13.03 -24.36 -11.11
N ARG A 18 13.73 -24.88 -12.13
CA ARG A 18 13.53 -26.26 -12.59
C ARG A 18 14.52 -27.18 -11.89
N VAL A 19 14.00 -28.18 -11.18
CA VAL A 19 14.81 -29.12 -10.41
C VAL A 19 14.56 -30.55 -10.89
N ARG A 20 15.62 -31.30 -11.17
CA ARG A 20 15.54 -32.74 -11.44
C ARG A 20 15.64 -33.52 -10.12
N GLY A 21 14.61 -34.31 -9.82
CA GLY A 21 14.62 -35.25 -8.69
C GLY A 21 14.41 -36.69 -9.13
N HIS A 22 14.55 -37.63 -8.19
CA HIS A 22 14.36 -39.07 -8.42
C HIS A 22 12.96 -39.48 -8.94
N GLY A 23 11.99 -38.56 -8.99
CA GLY A 23 10.63 -38.78 -9.50
C GLY A 23 10.29 -38.01 -10.79
N GLY A 24 11.26 -37.42 -11.48
CA GLY A 24 11.05 -36.59 -12.67
C GLY A 24 11.31 -35.09 -12.44
N PRO A 25 11.22 -34.25 -13.50
CA PRO A 25 11.38 -32.80 -13.38
C PRO A 25 10.17 -32.16 -12.70
N PHE A 26 10.42 -31.22 -11.79
CA PHE A 26 9.37 -30.38 -11.20
C PHE A 26 9.77 -28.91 -11.24
N VAL A 27 8.75 -28.05 -11.31
CA VAL A 27 8.87 -26.59 -11.37
C VAL A 27 8.53 -26.03 -9.99
N LEU A 28 9.40 -25.14 -9.53
CA LEU A 28 9.33 -24.48 -8.24
C LEU A 28 9.13 -22.99 -8.49
N ARG A 29 8.08 -22.38 -7.93
CA ARG A 29 7.84 -20.93 -8.07
C ARG A 29 8.30 -20.20 -6.83
N ILE A 30 9.15 -19.19 -6.99
CA ILE A 30 9.67 -18.36 -5.90
C ILE A 30 8.58 -17.38 -5.49
N VAL A 31 8.35 -17.24 -4.18
CA VAL A 31 7.25 -16.43 -3.62
C VAL A 31 7.79 -15.27 -2.80
N GLU A 32 8.82 -15.54 -2.00
CA GLU A 32 9.35 -14.57 -1.04
C GLU A 32 10.81 -14.88 -0.71
N THR A 33 11.64 -13.85 -0.64
CA THR A 33 13.07 -13.96 -0.28
C THR A 33 13.39 -13.13 0.96
N TRP A 34 13.96 -13.77 1.98
CA TRP A 34 14.40 -13.12 3.22
C TRP A 34 15.93 -13.19 3.35
N CYS A 35 16.58 -12.13 3.84
CA CYS A 35 18.05 -12.06 3.93
C CYS A 35 18.48 -11.64 5.33
N ASP A 36 19.35 -12.44 5.96
CA ASP A 36 19.98 -12.12 7.25
C ASP A 36 21.37 -11.50 7.03
N ARG A 37 21.55 -10.27 7.52
CA ARG A 37 22.83 -9.56 7.44
C ARG A 37 23.93 -10.18 8.29
N ALA A 38 23.59 -10.88 9.38
CA ALA A 38 24.60 -11.45 10.28
C ALA A 38 25.26 -12.71 9.71
N THR A 39 24.50 -13.50 8.94
CA THR A 39 24.94 -14.81 8.44
C THR A 39 25.18 -14.86 6.94
N SER A 40 24.92 -13.76 6.21
CA SER A 40 24.94 -13.73 4.73
C SER A 40 24.05 -14.81 4.12
N CYS A 41 22.97 -15.18 4.79
CA CYS A 41 22.07 -16.26 4.37
C CYS A 41 20.80 -15.68 3.76
N VAL A 42 20.44 -16.16 2.57
CA VAL A 42 19.12 -15.88 1.96
C VAL A 42 18.24 -17.10 2.16
N ALA A 43 17.06 -16.89 2.76
CA ALA A 43 15.96 -17.83 2.88
C ALA A 43 14.97 -17.60 1.74
N ILE A 44 14.84 -18.55 0.82
CA ILE A 44 13.86 -18.50 -0.27
C ILE A 44 12.65 -19.37 0.08
N TRP A 45 11.45 -18.80 -0.01
CA TRP A 45 10.18 -19.50 0.09
C TRP A 45 9.68 -19.89 -1.29
N VAL A 46 9.33 -21.16 -1.44
CA VAL A 46 9.01 -21.74 -2.74
C VAL A 46 7.80 -22.67 -2.60
N TYR A 47 6.83 -22.55 -3.53
CA TYR A 47 5.75 -23.53 -3.65
C TYR A 47 6.11 -24.62 -4.67
N LEU A 48 5.74 -25.86 -4.35
CA LEU A 48 5.78 -26.98 -5.29
C LEU A 48 4.50 -26.97 -6.13
N GLN A 49 4.63 -26.81 -7.45
CA GLN A 49 3.50 -26.98 -8.36
C GLN A 49 3.66 -28.33 -9.08
N THR A 50 2.88 -29.34 -8.68
CA THR A 50 2.79 -30.61 -9.42
C THR A 50 1.62 -30.54 -10.40
N CYS A 51 1.87 -30.83 -11.67
CA CYS A 51 0.82 -30.93 -12.68
C CYS A 51 -0.27 -31.91 -12.24
N GLY A 52 -1.50 -31.41 -12.05
CA GLY A 52 -2.71 -32.24 -12.01
C GLY A 52 -3.53 -32.22 -10.71
N PHE A 53 -3.01 -31.74 -9.57
CA PHE A 53 -3.81 -31.63 -8.34
C PHE A 53 -3.34 -30.43 -7.50
N ASN A 54 -4.27 -29.56 -7.08
CA ASN A 54 -4.03 -28.49 -6.11
C ASN A 54 -3.74 -29.11 -4.74
N VAL A 55 -2.47 -29.38 -4.45
CA VAL A 55 -2.01 -29.80 -3.12
C VAL A 55 -1.08 -28.71 -2.58
N HIS A 56 -1.64 -27.76 -1.85
CA HIS A 56 -0.87 -26.81 -1.04
C HIS A 56 -0.32 -27.53 0.19
N ARG A 57 0.88 -28.14 0.12
CA ARG A 57 1.68 -28.50 1.32
C ARG A 57 3.12 -28.95 0.99
N LYS A 58 4.07 -28.02 1.17
CA LYS A 58 5.34 -28.14 1.91
C LYS A 58 6.21 -26.92 1.61
N ILE A 59 6.41 -26.08 2.63
CA ILE A 59 7.33 -24.94 2.62
C ILE A 59 8.77 -25.50 2.69
N PHE A 60 9.60 -25.18 1.70
CA PHE A 60 11.03 -25.42 1.77
C PHE A 60 11.75 -24.08 1.97
N VAL A 61 12.52 -23.97 3.05
CA VAL A 61 13.44 -22.85 3.28
C VAL A 61 14.80 -23.23 2.71
N PHE A 62 15.23 -22.56 1.64
CA PHE A 62 16.60 -22.70 1.12
C PHE A 62 17.49 -21.66 1.78
N VAL A 63 18.58 -22.09 2.42
CA VAL A 63 19.65 -21.20 2.90
C VAL A 63 20.77 -21.22 1.88
N ILE A 64 20.92 -20.16 1.08
CA ILE A 64 22.00 -20.07 0.07
C ILE A 64 23.16 -19.25 0.65
N ASN A 65 24.36 -19.82 0.64
CA ASN A 65 25.60 -19.10 0.97
C ASN A 65 26.13 -18.41 -0.31
N PRO A 66 26.17 -17.06 -0.36
CA PRO A 66 26.53 -16.28 -1.55
C PRO A 66 27.97 -16.52 -2.01
N GLN A 67 28.88 -16.96 -1.13
CA GLN A 67 30.25 -17.33 -1.53
C GLN A 67 30.31 -18.59 -2.39
N ARG A 68 29.24 -19.40 -2.45
CA ARG A 68 29.16 -20.60 -3.30
C ARG A 68 28.19 -20.46 -4.48
N ALA A 69 27.48 -19.35 -4.60
CA ALA A 69 26.62 -19.05 -5.74
C ALA A 69 27.45 -18.68 -6.99
N ASN A 70 26.96 -19.05 -8.17
CA ASN A 70 27.59 -18.70 -9.44
C ASN A 70 27.46 -17.18 -9.73
N ALA A 71 28.16 -16.68 -10.75
CA ALA A 71 28.24 -15.25 -11.04
C ALA A 71 26.87 -14.63 -11.41
N SER A 72 26.02 -15.34 -12.16
CA SER A 72 24.69 -14.86 -12.53
C SER A 72 23.77 -14.75 -11.31
N SER A 73 23.76 -15.77 -10.45
CA SER A 73 23.00 -15.74 -9.20
C SER A 73 23.48 -14.63 -8.26
N ARG A 74 24.80 -14.38 -8.18
CA ARG A 74 25.35 -13.26 -7.38
C ARG A 74 24.90 -11.90 -7.87
N THR A 75 24.77 -11.70 -9.18
CA THR A 75 24.27 -10.44 -9.76
C THR A 75 22.80 -10.25 -9.45
N PHE A 76 21.98 -11.30 -9.62
CA PHE A 76 20.56 -11.31 -9.23
C PHE A 76 20.37 -11.00 -7.74
N PHE A 77 21.15 -11.64 -6.85
CA PHE A 77 21.14 -11.33 -5.41
C PHE A 77 21.54 -9.88 -5.11
N ARG A 78 22.45 -9.29 -5.89
CA ARG A 78 22.89 -7.90 -5.71
C ARG A 78 21.81 -6.91 -6.14
N GLU A 79 21.00 -7.24 -7.15
CA GLU A 79 19.83 -6.49 -7.59
C GLU A 79 18.68 -6.61 -6.57
N GLU A 80 18.31 -7.82 -6.15
CA GLU A 80 17.28 -8.03 -5.11
C GLU A 80 17.66 -7.44 -3.73
N CYS A 81 18.96 -7.42 -3.38
CA CYS A 81 19.42 -6.78 -2.15
C CYS A 81 19.49 -5.25 -2.27
N ARG A 82 19.67 -4.70 -3.48
CA ARG A 82 19.59 -3.24 -3.73
C ARG A 82 18.20 -2.69 -3.44
N LEU A 83 17.17 -3.50 -3.72
CA LEU A 83 15.75 -3.22 -3.41
C LEU A 83 15.43 -3.17 -1.89
N LYS A 84 16.42 -3.41 -1.01
CA LYS A 84 16.21 -3.54 0.45
C LYS A 84 16.98 -2.53 1.30
N GLU A 85 17.78 -1.63 0.72
CA GLU A 85 18.40 -0.57 1.52
C GLU A 85 17.39 0.56 1.78
N PRO A 86 17.04 0.83 3.04
CA PRO A 86 16.19 1.96 3.37
C PRO A 86 16.87 3.25 2.90
N LEU A 87 16.08 4.21 2.42
CA LEU A 87 16.57 5.53 2.06
C LEU A 87 17.43 6.11 3.20
N SER A 88 18.47 6.87 2.88
CA SER A 88 19.23 7.58 3.92
C SER A 88 18.34 8.57 4.66
N ALA A 89 18.67 8.92 5.90
CA ALA A 89 17.89 9.92 6.65
C ALA A 89 17.80 11.26 5.92
N ALA A 90 18.88 11.68 5.25
CA ALA A 90 18.91 12.89 4.44
C ALA A 90 17.95 12.81 3.24
N ARG A 91 17.95 11.68 2.50
CA ARG A 91 17.08 11.49 1.35
C ARG A 91 15.61 11.37 1.73
N ARG A 92 15.31 10.71 2.87
CA ARG A 92 13.94 10.71 3.43
C ARG A 92 13.47 12.12 3.72
N LYS A 93 14.28 12.91 4.43
CA LYS A 93 13.94 14.29 4.79
C LYS A 93 13.74 15.18 3.56
N GLU A 94 14.57 15.02 2.54
CA GLU A 94 14.43 15.75 1.27
C GLU A 94 13.07 15.47 0.60
N PHE A 95 12.67 14.20 0.53
CA PHE A 95 11.35 13.83 -0.02
C PHE A 95 10.19 14.27 0.87
N GLU A 96 10.35 14.19 2.19
CA GLU A 96 9.37 14.66 3.16
C GLU A 96 9.11 16.17 3.01
N ASP A 97 10.18 16.97 3.02
CA ASP A 97 10.12 18.42 2.90
C ASP A 97 9.48 18.83 1.56
N PHE A 98 9.83 18.13 0.47
CA PHE A 98 9.21 18.35 -0.83
C PHE A 98 7.72 17.99 -0.85
N ALA A 99 7.34 16.81 -0.34
CA ALA A 99 5.95 16.36 -0.29
C ALA A 99 5.08 17.29 0.57
N ALA A 100 5.59 17.74 1.72
CA ALA A 100 4.93 18.72 2.56
C ALA A 100 4.73 20.07 1.84
N ALA A 101 5.75 20.54 1.11
CA ALA A 101 5.66 21.80 0.37
C ALA A 101 4.64 21.76 -0.78
N ILE A 102 4.55 20.65 -1.52
CA ILE A 102 3.54 20.53 -2.59
C ILE A 102 2.12 20.32 -2.01
N ALA A 103 1.99 19.65 -0.85
CA ALA A 103 0.74 19.57 -0.10
C ALA A 103 0.24 20.96 0.37
N ASP A 104 1.15 21.84 0.81
CA ASP A 104 0.81 23.24 1.13
C ASP A 104 0.28 24.00 -0.10
N GLY A 105 0.86 23.72 -1.28
CA GLY A 105 0.37 24.21 -2.57
C GLY A 105 -1.06 23.72 -2.85
N ALA A 106 -1.31 22.42 -2.70
CA ALA A 106 -2.64 21.82 -2.91
C ALA A 106 -3.68 22.44 -1.96
N ARG A 107 -3.37 22.50 -0.67
CA ARG A 107 -4.20 23.15 0.37
C ARG A 107 -4.55 24.59 0.03
N SER A 108 -3.58 25.37 -0.46
CA SER A 108 -3.77 26.78 -0.81
C SER A 108 -4.71 26.97 -2.01
N MET A 109 -4.79 25.99 -2.90
CA MET A 109 -5.69 26.00 -4.06
C MET A 109 -7.08 25.46 -3.74
N SER A 110 -7.17 24.37 -2.97
CA SER A 110 -8.41 23.65 -2.72
C SER A 110 -9.25 24.26 -1.61
N LEU A 111 -8.66 24.61 -0.46
CA LEU A 111 -9.41 25.07 0.72
C LEU A 111 -10.24 26.34 0.48
N PRO A 112 -9.77 27.37 -0.27
CA PRO A 112 -10.60 28.54 -0.57
C PRO A 112 -11.84 28.24 -1.43
N ARG A 113 -11.85 27.11 -2.16
CA ARG A 113 -12.96 26.67 -3.01
C ARG A 113 -13.96 25.79 -2.27
N PHE A 114 -13.57 25.19 -1.14
CA PHE A 114 -14.46 24.40 -0.31
C PHE A 114 -15.68 25.23 0.16
N ARG A 115 -16.89 24.66 0.03
CA ARG A 115 -18.18 25.32 0.33
C ARG A 115 -18.46 26.60 -0.48
N ARG A 116 -17.81 26.73 -1.65
CA ARG A 116 -18.19 27.70 -2.69
C ARG A 116 -18.85 26.96 -3.86
N PRO A 117 -19.63 27.65 -4.70
CA PRO A 117 -20.07 27.08 -5.96
C PRO A 117 -18.86 26.61 -6.76
N VAL A 118 -18.86 25.34 -7.15
CA VAL A 118 -17.83 24.71 -7.99
C VAL A 118 -18.53 24.01 -9.13
N ASP A 119 -17.95 24.09 -10.32
CA ASP A 119 -18.45 23.35 -11.48
C ASP A 119 -18.08 21.88 -11.31
N VAL A 120 -19.11 21.04 -11.23
CA VAL A 120 -18.99 19.58 -11.05
C VAL A 120 -19.25 18.92 -12.40
N SER A 121 -18.29 18.13 -12.87
CA SER A 121 -18.45 17.22 -13.99
C SER A 121 -18.50 15.77 -13.47
N LEU A 122 -19.06 14.86 -14.26
CA LEU A 122 -19.05 13.43 -13.94
C LEU A 122 -18.04 12.71 -14.86
N LYS A 123 -17.23 11.83 -14.29
CA LYS A 123 -16.37 10.88 -15.03
C LYS A 123 -17.23 9.76 -15.64
N GLY A 124 -16.63 8.92 -16.48
CA GLY A 124 -17.33 7.83 -17.18
C GLY A 124 -17.96 6.79 -16.24
N ASP A 125 -17.46 6.65 -15.03
CA ASP A 125 -17.97 5.80 -13.95
C ASP A 125 -18.96 6.52 -13.00
N ALA A 126 -19.40 7.72 -13.38
CA ALA A 126 -20.26 8.61 -12.60
C ALA A 126 -19.68 9.13 -11.27
N SER A 127 -18.37 8.99 -11.04
CA SER A 127 -17.68 9.73 -9.98
C SER A 127 -17.61 11.23 -10.31
N PRO A 128 -17.78 12.14 -9.33
CA PRO A 128 -17.66 13.57 -9.57
C PRO A 128 -16.19 13.99 -9.68
N VAL A 129 -15.93 15.00 -10.50
CA VAL A 129 -14.66 15.73 -10.58
C VAL A 129 -14.96 17.23 -10.71
N THR A 130 -14.16 18.06 -10.07
CA THR A 130 -14.26 19.52 -10.18
C THR A 130 -13.07 20.11 -10.92
N GLU A 131 -13.19 21.36 -11.36
CA GLU A 131 -12.03 22.10 -11.87
C GLU A 131 -10.92 22.26 -10.82
N VAL A 132 -11.25 22.13 -9.54
CA VAL A 132 -10.29 22.20 -8.44
C VAL A 132 -9.39 20.98 -8.45
N ASP A 133 -9.93 19.78 -8.63
CA ASP A 133 -9.17 18.52 -8.72
C ASP A 133 -8.10 18.61 -9.81
N ARG A 134 -8.54 18.95 -11.04
CA ARG A 134 -7.65 19.10 -12.20
C ARG A 134 -6.60 20.20 -12.00
N GLY A 135 -6.99 21.33 -11.43
CA GLY A 135 -6.07 22.44 -11.17
C GLY A 135 -5.00 22.08 -10.14
N VAL A 136 -5.40 21.39 -9.07
CA VAL A 136 -4.47 20.92 -8.03
C VAL A 136 -3.54 19.86 -8.60
N GLU A 137 -4.05 18.85 -9.31
CA GLU A 137 -3.20 17.79 -9.88
C GLU A 137 -2.20 18.34 -10.90
N ALA A 138 -2.62 19.25 -11.79
CA ALA A 138 -1.71 19.90 -12.73
C ALA A 138 -0.57 20.63 -12.00
N MET A 139 -0.89 21.38 -10.94
CA MET A 139 0.12 22.05 -10.13
C MET A 139 1.07 21.07 -9.41
N LEU A 140 0.56 19.95 -8.89
CA LEU A 140 1.38 18.92 -8.28
C LEU A 140 2.33 18.29 -9.30
N ARG A 141 1.84 17.94 -10.49
CA ARG A 141 2.64 17.40 -11.61
C ARG A 141 3.74 18.35 -12.04
N ASP A 142 3.42 19.62 -12.28
CA ASP A 142 4.39 20.65 -12.69
C ASP A 142 5.53 20.76 -11.66
N ARG A 143 5.21 20.71 -10.36
CA ARG A 143 6.21 20.77 -9.28
C ARG A 143 7.06 19.51 -9.21
N ILE A 144 6.44 18.34 -9.39
CA ILE A 144 7.14 17.05 -9.41
C ILE A 144 8.09 16.99 -10.60
N GLU A 145 7.64 17.32 -11.81
CA GLU A 145 8.46 17.32 -13.02
C GLU A 145 9.63 18.31 -12.90
N ALA A 146 9.38 19.52 -12.38
CA ALA A 146 10.43 20.53 -12.20
C ALA A 146 11.52 20.11 -11.20
N ALA A 147 11.14 19.42 -10.11
CA ALA A 147 12.09 18.96 -9.09
C ALA A 147 12.76 17.62 -9.45
N TRP A 148 12.01 16.73 -10.09
CA TRP A 148 12.38 15.35 -10.34
C TRP A 148 12.03 14.88 -11.77
N PRO A 149 12.68 15.41 -12.82
CA PRO A 149 12.31 15.12 -14.22
C PRO A 149 12.39 13.64 -14.64
N MET A 150 13.10 12.81 -13.88
CA MET A 150 13.26 11.37 -14.14
C MET A 150 12.30 10.49 -13.32
N HIS A 151 11.47 11.07 -12.45
CA HIS A 151 10.49 10.32 -11.68
C HIS A 151 9.22 10.12 -12.50
N GLY A 152 8.50 9.03 -12.23
CA GLY A 152 7.15 8.82 -12.75
C GLY A 152 6.10 9.54 -11.90
N VAL A 153 4.90 9.66 -12.47
CA VAL A 153 3.72 10.18 -11.78
C VAL A 153 2.50 9.34 -12.10
N LEU A 154 1.77 8.93 -11.06
CA LEU A 154 0.42 8.37 -11.14
C LEU A 154 -0.52 9.38 -10.50
N GLY A 155 -1.53 9.85 -11.23
CA GLY A 155 -2.56 10.72 -10.69
C GLY A 155 -3.96 10.30 -11.11
N GLU A 156 -4.93 10.73 -10.33
CA GLU A 156 -6.35 10.40 -10.53
C GLU A 156 -6.90 10.98 -11.85
N GLU A 157 -6.58 12.24 -12.15
CA GLU A 157 -7.24 13.02 -13.20
C GLU A 157 -6.53 12.94 -14.56
N PHE A 158 -5.20 12.93 -14.57
CA PHE A 158 -4.40 12.90 -15.80
C PHE A 158 -3.72 11.55 -16.05
N GLY A 159 -3.96 10.54 -15.21
CA GLY A 159 -3.49 9.17 -15.41
C GLY A 159 -2.01 8.97 -15.06
N ALA A 160 -1.34 8.06 -15.76
CA ALA A 160 -0.02 7.56 -15.38
C ALA A 160 1.06 7.86 -16.42
N GLU A 161 2.25 8.26 -15.95
CA GLU A 161 3.43 8.56 -16.75
C GLU A 161 4.68 7.96 -16.09
N HIS A 162 5.52 7.28 -16.89
CA HIS A 162 6.81 6.68 -16.46
C HIS A 162 6.73 5.84 -15.16
N THR A 163 5.69 5.02 -15.02
CA THR A 163 5.46 4.19 -13.80
C THR A 163 6.47 3.05 -13.60
N ASP A 164 7.37 2.84 -14.57
CA ASP A 164 8.49 1.91 -14.52
C ASP A 164 9.79 2.53 -13.97
N ALA A 165 9.80 3.82 -13.65
CA ALA A 165 10.94 4.50 -13.03
C ALA A 165 11.22 3.98 -11.60
N GLU A 166 12.47 4.15 -11.12
CA GLU A 166 12.83 3.81 -9.73
C GLU A 166 11.92 4.54 -8.74
N TYR A 167 11.61 5.81 -9.00
CA TYR A 167 10.75 6.63 -8.16
C TYR A 167 9.49 7.04 -8.92
N VAL A 168 8.32 6.83 -8.31
CA VAL A 168 7.03 7.21 -8.86
C VAL A 168 6.23 7.95 -7.79
N TRP A 169 5.75 9.15 -8.09
CA TRP A 169 4.85 9.90 -7.22
C TRP A 169 3.41 9.49 -7.50
N SER A 170 2.65 9.09 -6.49
CA SER A 170 1.20 8.89 -6.61
C SER A 170 0.49 10.08 -5.99
N ILE A 171 -0.47 10.69 -6.68
CA ILE A 171 -1.17 11.88 -6.21
C ILE A 171 -2.69 11.74 -6.38
N ASP A 172 -3.41 12.06 -5.32
CA ASP A 172 -4.84 12.32 -5.34
C ASP A 172 -5.05 13.77 -4.85
N PRO A 173 -5.53 14.68 -5.71
CA PRO A 173 -5.72 16.07 -5.34
C PRO A 173 -6.79 16.26 -4.24
N ILE A 174 -7.90 15.51 -4.30
CA ILE A 174 -9.04 15.58 -3.38
C ILE A 174 -9.67 14.19 -3.24
N ASP A 175 -9.09 13.39 -2.34
CA ASP A 175 -9.71 12.17 -1.87
C ASP A 175 -10.95 12.54 -1.05
N GLY A 176 -12.07 11.86 -1.35
CA GLY A 176 -13.38 12.24 -0.84
C GLY A 176 -14.02 13.39 -1.61
N THR A 177 -13.94 13.42 -2.94
CA THR A 177 -14.58 14.45 -3.80
C THR A 177 -16.07 14.63 -3.48
N ARG A 178 -16.79 13.53 -3.15
CA ARG A 178 -18.19 13.59 -2.69
C ARG A 178 -18.34 14.36 -1.37
N SER A 179 -17.41 14.19 -0.44
CA SER A 179 -17.33 14.96 0.81
C SER A 179 -17.04 16.44 0.53
N PHE A 180 -16.10 16.73 -0.39
CA PHE A 180 -15.78 18.10 -0.81
C PHE A 180 -17.01 18.84 -1.39
N ILE A 181 -17.70 18.26 -2.39
CA ILE A 181 -18.85 18.91 -3.06
C ILE A 181 -20.06 19.06 -2.15
N SER A 182 -20.24 18.16 -1.17
CA SER A 182 -21.34 18.19 -0.21
C SER A 182 -21.04 19.05 1.03
N GLY A 183 -19.85 19.64 1.10
CA GLY A 183 -19.45 20.54 2.19
C GLY A 183 -19.08 19.83 3.50
N TRP A 184 -18.87 18.51 3.46
CA TRP A 184 -18.33 17.73 4.57
C TRP A 184 -16.81 17.95 4.66
N PRO A 185 -16.24 18.21 5.85
CA PRO A 185 -14.82 18.56 5.98
C PRO A 185 -13.88 17.35 5.92
N LEU A 186 -14.40 16.15 5.62
CA LEU A 186 -13.65 14.90 5.57
C LEU A 186 -13.23 14.62 4.13
N TRP A 187 -12.32 15.45 3.62
CA TRP A 187 -11.65 15.27 2.34
C TRP A 187 -10.19 15.68 2.49
N GLY A 188 -9.31 15.09 1.70
CA GLY A 188 -7.87 15.30 1.85
C GLY A 188 -7.10 15.24 0.55
N THR A 189 -5.85 15.68 0.58
CA THR A 189 -4.89 15.48 -0.51
C THR A 189 -3.97 14.34 -0.13
N LEU A 190 -3.81 13.37 -1.03
CA LEU A 190 -2.93 12.21 -0.85
C LEU A 190 -1.72 12.34 -1.76
N ILE A 191 -0.53 12.21 -1.19
CA ILE A 191 0.73 12.20 -1.93
C ILE A 191 1.57 11.03 -1.44
N ALA A 192 1.94 10.13 -2.33
CA ALA A 192 2.87 9.05 -2.04
C ALA A 192 4.12 9.16 -2.90
N LEU A 193 5.24 8.69 -2.37
CA LEU A 193 6.41 8.35 -3.17
C LEU A 193 6.61 6.84 -3.10
N LEU A 194 6.71 6.23 -4.26
CA LEU A 194 7.06 4.83 -4.43
C LEU A 194 8.53 4.73 -4.81
N ARG A 195 9.18 3.66 -4.35
CA ARG A 195 10.49 3.22 -4.82
C ARG A 195 10.37 1.79 -5.31
N ASP A 196 10.74 1.53 -6.55
CA ASP A 196 10.64 0.22 -7.21
C ASP A 196 9.23 -0.38 -7.06
N GLY A 197 8.20 0.45 -7.30
CA GLY A 197 6.79 0.06 -7.23
C GLY A 197 6.21 -0.12 -5.82
N ARG A 198 6.98 0.17 -4.75
CA ARG A 198 6.52 0.06 -3.35
C ARG A 198 6.43 1.43 -2.67
N PRO A 199 5.35 1.75 -1.95
CA PRO A 199 5.23 3.04 -1.26
C PRO A 199 6.25 3.14 -0.11
N VAL A 200 7.05 4.21 -0.10
CA VAL A 200 8.11 4.47 0.89
C VAL A 200 7.87 5.74 1.72
N LEU A 201 7.04 6.65 1.22
CA LEU A 201 6.57 7.87 1.88
C LEU A 201 5.11 8.07 1.52
N GLY A 202 4.32 8.55 2.47
CA GLY A 202 2.95 9.01 2.24
C GLY A 202 2.62 10.23 3.09
N VAL A 203 1.87 11.15 2.48
CA VAL A 203 1.29 12.34 3.08
C VAL A 203 -0.22 12.25 2.91
N LEU A 204 -0.93 12.39 4.01
CA LEU A 204 -2.38 12.55 4.06
C LEU A 204 -2.63 13.93 4.67
N ASP A 205 -3.00 14.91 3.85
CA ASP A 205 -3.31 16.27 4.30
C ASP A 205 -4.82 16.45 4.34
N MET A 206 -5.38 16.88 5.47
CA MET A 206 -6.80 17.24 5.63
C MET A 206 -6.92 18.77 5.72
N PRO A 207 -7.22 19.48 4.61
CA PRO A 207 -7.21 20.93 4.58
C PRO A 207 -8.18 21.57 5.58
N ALA A 208 -9.42 21.08 5.58
CA ALA A 208 -10.49 21.64 6.41
C ALA A 208 -10.30 21.41 7.91
N LEU A 209 -9.53 20.38 8.30
CA LEU A 209 -9.25 20.03 9.70
C LEU A 209 -7.93 20.60 10.21
N ASN A 210 -7.05 21.06 9.31
CA ASN A 210 -5.67 21.44 9.64
C ASN A 210 -4.90 20.30 10.31
N GLU A 211 -5.06 19.09 9.77
CA GLU A 211 -4.36 17.89 10.22
C GLU A 211 -3.60 17.29 9.04
N ARG A 212 -2.33 16.92 9.25
CA ARG A 212 -1.49 16.28 8.25
C ARG A 212 -0.76 15.11 8.85
N TRP A 213 -0.89 13.94 8.23
CA TRP A 213 -0.09 12.77 8.53
C TRP A 213 1.06 12.63 7.54
N ILE A 214 2.22 12.25 8.05
CA ILE A 214 3.40 11.91 7.25
C ILE A 214 3.92 10.57 7.76
N GLY A 215 3.96 9.57 6.87
CA GLY A 215 4.46 8.24 7.16
C GLY A 215 5.63 7.86 6.26
N HIS A 216 6.66 7.25 6.83
CA HIS A 216 7.85 6.78 6.12
C HIS A 216 8.18 5.34 6.54
N VAL A 217 8.63 4.52 5.61
CA VAL A 217 9.13 3.19 5.97
C VAL A 217 10.33 3.33 6.92
N GLY A 218 10.18 2.77 8.13
CA GLY A 218 11.22 2.76 9.16
C GLY A 218 11.32 4.02 10.03
N VAL A 219 10.39 4.96 9.93
CA VAL A 219 10.26 6.13 10.81
C VAL A 219 8.84 6.16 11.34
N ALA A 220 8.61 6.59 12.58
CA ALA A 220 7.25 6.70 13.11
C ALA A 220 6.42 7.71 12.32
N THR A 221 5.17 7.39 12.02
CA THR A 221 4.20 8.34 11.46
C THR A 221 4.04 9.52 12.42
N THR A 222 3.88 10.72 11.88
CA THR A 222 3.50 11.90 12.68
C THR A 222 2.20 12.52 12.17
N MET A 223 1.43 13.13 13.06
CA MET A 223 0.30 14.01 12.78
C MET A 223 0.66 15.41 13.26
N ASN A 224 0.81 16.38 12.35
CA ASN A 224 1.28 17.73 12.67
C ASN A 224 2.58 17.75 13.50
N GLY A 225 3.48 16.79 13.28
CA GLY A 225 4.76 16.64 13.99
C GLY A 225 4.69 15.86 15.31
N GLU A 226 3.50 15.51 15.80
CA GLU A 226 3.31 14.63 16.97
C GLU A 226 3.32 13.17 16.52
N ALA A 227 4.03 12.29 17.24
CA ALA A 227 4.13 10.88 16.85
C ALA A 227 2.79 10.14 16.99
N CYS A 228 2.41 9.39 15.96
CA CYS A 228 1.22 8.54 15.93
C CYS A 228 1.56 7.11 16.36
N ARG A 229 0.58 6.42 16.95
CA ARG A 229 0.67 4.99 17.26
C ARG A 229 -0.72 4.35 17.20
N THR A 230 -0.84 3.21 16.54
CA THR A 230 -2.07 2.42 16.55
C THR A 230 -2.37 1.84 17.93
N ARG A 231 -3.63 1.45 18.17
CA ARG A 231 -4.04 0.75 19.41
C ARG A 231 -3.58 -0.71 19.41
N ASP A 232 -3.47 -1.29 20.60
CA ASP A 232 -3.19 -2.71 20.78
C ASP A 232 -4.48 -3.58 20.71
N CYS A 233 -5.41 -3.26 19.81
CA CYS A 233 -6.66 -4.02 19.64
C CYS A 233 -6.39 -5.29 18.82
N THR A 234 -6.72 -6.46 19.37
CA THR A 234 -6.38 -7.77 18.75
C THR A 234 -7.58 -8.61 18.31
N SER A 235 -8.81 -8.16 18.56
CA SER A 235 -10.03 -8.94 18.26
C SER A 235 -11.10 -8.09 17.58
N ILE A 236 -11.86 -8.70 16.66
CA ILE A 236 -12.95 -7.99 15.95
C ILE A 236 -13.97 -7.47 16.97
N ALA A 237 -14.33 -8.27 17.97
CA ALA A 237 -15.35 -7.94 18.98
C ALA A 237 -15.06 -6.67 19.80
N GLU A 238 -13.80 -6.24 19.88
CA GLU A 238 -13.38 -5.03 20.58
C GLU A 238 -13.15 -3.85 19.61
N ALA A 239 -13.11 -4.12 18.31
CA ALA A 239 -12.70 -3.15 17.30
C ALA A 239 -13.79 -2.11 17.00
N THR A 240 -13.36 -0.85 16.89
CA THR A 240 -14.11 0.20 16.19
C THR A 240 -13.75 0.18 14.71
N LEU A 241 -14.67 -0.30 13.88
CA LEU A 241 -14.48 -0.55 12.45
C LEU A 241 -15.18 0.52 11.60
N TYR A 242 -14.44 1.07 10.64
CA TYR A 242 -14.91 2.08 9.69
C TYR A 242 -14.90 1.57 8.23
N THR A 243 -15.77 2.15 7.42
CA THR A 243 -15.74 2.12 5.95
C THR A 243 -16.40 3.41 5.44
N THR A 244 -16.05 3.90 4.26
CA THR A 244 -16.64 5.15 3.75
C THR A 244 -18.15 5.04 3.52
N THR A 245 -18.60 4.05 2.75
CA THR A 245 -20.02 3.85 2.47
C THR A 245 -20.33 2.40 2.09
N PRO A 246 -21.51 1.86 2.41
CA PRO A 246 -21.98 0.59 1.85
C PRO A 246 -21.96 0.54 0.32
N ASP A 247 -22.14 1.68 -0.35
CA ASP A 247 -22.29 1.76 -1.81
C ASP A 247 -20.99 1.50 -2.58
N MET A 248 -19.84 1.43 -1.89
CA MET A 248 -18.55 1.10 -2.52
C MET A 248 -18.33 -0.40 -2.71
N PHE A 249 -19.21 -1.23 -2.13
CA PHE A 249 -19.11 -2.68 -2.19
C PHE A 249 -20.05 -3.25 -3.26
N THR A 250 -19.60 -4.31 -3.94
CA THR A 250 -20.54 -5.19 -4.65
C THR A 250 -21.48 -5.88 -3.65
N PRO A 251 -22.63 -6.45 -4.07
CA PRO A 251 -23.54 -7.14 -3.15
C PRO A 251 -22.87 -8.25 -2.32
N ASP A 252 -21.96 -9.01 -2.93
CA ASP A 252 -21.23 -10.09 -2.26
C ASP A 252 -20.20 -9.56 -1.26
N GLU A 253 -19.46 -8.51 -1.63
CA GLU A 253 -18.52 -7.82 -0.74
C GLU A 253 -19.25 -7.17 0.44
N TRP A 254 -20.41 -6.57 0.19
CA TRP A 254 -21.25 -5.97 1.24
C TRP A 254 -21.72 -7.02 2.23
N ALA A 255 -22.15 -8.20 1.76
CA ALA A 255 -22.55 -9.29 2.66
C ALA A 255 -21.39 -9.73 3.57
N ARG A 256 -20.17 -9.86 3.03
CA ARG A 256 -18.95 -10.21 3.79
C ARG A 256 -18.59 -9.12 4.80
N PHE A 257 -18.64 -7.85 4.39
CA PHE A 257 -18.40 -6.70 5.25
C PHE A 257 -19.47 -6.58 6.34
N ASP A 258 -20.76 -6.68 6.02
CA ASP A 258 -21.88 -6.55 6.97
C ASP A 258 -21.79 -7.62 8.06
N ARG A 259 -21.50 -8.88 7.71
CA ARG A 259 -21.25 -9.95 8.69
C ARG A 259 -20.06 -9.63 9.60
N THR A 260 -18.92 -9.28 9.02
CA THR A 260 -17.68 -9.00 9.75
C THR A 260 -17.85 -7.81 10.70
N SER A 261 -18.45 -6.72 10.20
CA SER A 261 -18.64 -5.48 10.94
C SER A 261 -19.72 -5.56 12.04
N ARG A 262 -20.72 -6.46 11.91
CA ARG A 262 -21.68 -6.76 13.00
C ARG A 262 -21.06 -7.48 14.17
N ALA A 263 -19.96 -8.21 13.96
CA ALA A 263 -19.22 -8.85 15.04
C ALA A 263 -18.31 -7.86 15.79
N ALA A 264 -18.17 -6.62 15.31
CA ALA A 264 -17.33 -5.60 15.91
C ALA A 264 -18.02 -4.83 17.03
N TYR A 265 -17.23 -4.20 17.92
CA TYR A 265 -17.76 -3.37 19.01
C TYR A 265 -18.60 -2.21 18.46
N ALA A 266 -18.07 -1.53 17.43
CA ALA A 266 -18.75 -0.45 16.75
C ALA A 266 -18.48 -0.49 15.25
N ARG A 267 -19.53 -0.24 14.48
CA ARG A 267 -19.47 0.02 13.04
C ARG A 267 -19.84 1.47 12.75
N ARG A 268 -18.99 2.16 11.99
CA ARG A 268 -19.21 3.55 11.58
C ARG A 268 -18.99 3.69 10.08
N PHE A 269 -19.60 4.73 9.51
CA PHE A 269 -19.52 5.07 8.09
C PHE A 269 -18.95 6.48 7.91
N GLY A 270 -18.41 6.73 6.72
CA GLY A 270 -17.76 7.98 6.32
C GLY A 270 -16.29 8.03 6.73
N GLY A 271 -15.57 9.01 6.18
CA GLY A 271 -14.18 9.27 6.53
C GLY A 271 -13.28 9.35 5.31
N ASP A 272 -13.54 8.59 4.25
CA ASP A 272 -12.64 8.51 3.09
C ASP A 272 -11.21 8.22 3.61
N CYS A 273 -10.17 8.91 3.13
CA CYS A 273 -8.81 8.77 3.66
C CYS A 273 -8.67 9.07 5.16
N TYR A 274 -9.52 9.91 5.74
CA TYR A 274 -9.44 10.32 7.16
C TYR A 274 -9.52 9.13 8.12
N GLY A 275 -10.28 8.09 7.76
CA GLY A 275 -10.36 6.85 8.55
C GLY A 275 -8.98 6.25 8.82
N TYR A 276 -8.10 6.26 7.82
CA TYR A 276 -6.75 5.73 7.93
C TYR A 276 -5.82 6.61 8.77
N GLY A 277 -5.98 7.94 8.72
CA GLY A 277 -5.31 8.86 9.64
C GLY A 277 -5.72 8.62 11.10
N MET A 278 -7.02 8.44 11.34
CA MET A 278 -7.57 8.12 12.67
C MET A 278 -7.12 6.75 13.17
N LEU A 279 -6.98 5.77 12.28
CA LEU A 279 -6.40 4.46 12.60
C LEU A 279 -4.93 4.62 13.02
N ALA A 280 -4.13 5.32 12.21
CA ALA A 280 -2.72 5.57 12.49
C ALA A 280 -2.51 6.30 13.83
N SER A 281 -3.38 7.25 14.16
CA SER A 281 -3.35 7.98 15.43
C SER A 281 -3.97 7.22 16.62
N GLY A 282 -4.44 5.98 16.42
CA GLY A 282 -4.94 5.15 17.51
C GLY A 282 -6.31 5.60 18.06
N TYR A 283 -7.17 6.17 17.22
CA TYR A 283 -8.53 6.53 17.60
C TYR A 283 -9.58 5.50 17.18
N ILE A 284 -9.29 4.73 16.13
CA ILE A 284 -10.10 3.59 15.66
C ILE A 284 -9.19 2.37 15.48
N ASP A 285 -9.78 1.21 15.19
CA ASP A 285 -9.06 -0.07 15.21
C ASP A 285 -8.95 -0.72 13.82
N ALA A 286 -9.89 -0.44 12.91
CA ALA A 286 -9.86 -0.99 11.56
C ALA A 286 -10.60 -0.14 10.52
N VAL A 287 -10.16 -0.25 9.27
CA VAL A 287 -10.83 0.27 8.08
C VAL A 287 -10.92 -0.86 7.05
N VAL A 288 -12.08 -1.09 6.46
CA VAL A 288 -12.28 -2.09 5.39
C VAL A 288 -13.04 -1.45 4.24
N GLU A 289 -12.47 -1.48 3.04
CA GLU A 289 -12.97 -0.76 1.87
C GLU A 289 -12.84 -1.59 0.59
N SER A 290 -13.64 -1.22 -0.41
CA SER A 290 -13.65 -1.77 -1.77
C SER A 290 -13.77 -0.63 -2.78
N ASN A 291 -13.60 -0.94 -4.07
CA ASN A 291 -13.67 0.05 -5.15
C ASN A 291 -12.67 1.22 -4.99
N LEU A 292 -11.50 0.96 -4.38
CA LEU A 292 -10.40 1.90 -4.33
C LEU A 292 -9.48 1.76 -5.55
N MET A 293 -8.78 2.84 -5.84
CA MET A 293 -7.75 2.96 -6.86
C MET A 293 -6.38 3.17 -6.21
N PRO A 294 -5.26 2.97 -6.93
CA PRO A 294 -3.94 3.06 -6.29
C PRO A 294 -3.62 4.42 -5.67
N TYR A 295 -4.12 5.52 -6.25
CA TYR A 295 -3.93 6.84 -5.67
C TYR A 295 -4.64 7.03 -4.32
N ASP A 296 -5.74 6.32 -4.05
CA ASP A 296 -6.45 6.31 -2.77
C ASP A 296 -5.64 5.64 -1.65
N TYR A 297 -4.91 4.55 -1.98
CA TYR A 297 -4.28 3.72 -0.95
C TYR A 297 -2.75 3.84 -0.83
N LEU A 298 -2.05 4.32 -1.86
CA LEU A 298 -0.57 4.34 -1.86
C LEU A 298 0.01 5.33 -0.84
N ALA A 299 -0.69 6.43 -0.53
CA ALA A 299 -0.24 7.39 0.47
C ALA A 299 -0.58 6.95 1.91
N ILE A 300 -1.75 6.32 2.11
CA ILE A 300 -2.18 5.86 3.44
C ILE A 300 -1.42 4.60 3.89
N ALA A 301 -0.93 3.78 2.97
CA ALA A 301 -0.20 2.56 3.30
C ALA A 301 1.02 2.80 4.21
N PRO A 302 2.00 3.66 3.83
CA PRO A 302 3.12 3.98 4.70
C PRO A 302 2.69 4.72 5.98
N VAL A 303 1.63 5.53 5.95
CA VAL A 303 1.07 6.22 7.14
C VAL A 303 0.57 5.21 8.19
N VAL A 304 -0.18 4.19 7.79
CA VAL A 304 -0.68 3.16 8.71
C VAL A 304 0.45 2.25 9.20
N GLN A 305 1.31 1.79 8.29
CA GLN A 305 2.41 0.86 8.61
C GLN A 305 3.43 1.49 9.58
N ALA A 306 3.83 2.73 9.33
CA ALA A 306 4.77 3.46 10.18
C ALA A 306 4.20 3.82 11.56
N ALA A 307 2.88 3.83 11.72
CA ALA A 307 2.22 3.97 13.02
C ALA A 307 2.12 2.64 13.81
N GLY A 308 2.55 1.52 13.23
CA GLY A 308 2.47 0.18 13.84
C GLY A 308 1.28 -0.66 13.39
N GLY A 309 0.44 -0.15 12.50
CA GLY A 309 -0.68 -0.88 11.91
C GLY A 309 -0.27 -1.80 10.77
N VAL A 310 -1.25 -2.52 10.23
CA VAL A 310 -1.12 -3.37 9.05
C VAL A 310 -2.16 -2.96 8.03
N ILE A 311 -1.76 -2.90 6.75
CA ILE A 311 -2.65 -2.58 5.63
C ILE A 311 -2.25 -3.42 4.42
N THR A 312 -3.23 -4.10 3.82
CA THR A 312 -3.06 -5.00 2.67
C THR A 312 -4.31 -5.00 1.80
N ASP A 313 -4.28 -5.76 0.71
CA ASP A 313 -5.52 -6.18 0.08
C ASP A 313 -6.28 -7.23 0.93
N TRP A 314 -7.50 -7.59 0.52
CA TRP A 314 -8.32 -8.59 1.24
C TRP A 314 -7.73 -10.01 1.24
N GLU A 315 -6.72 -10.29 0.41
CA GLU A 315 -5.98 -11.56 0.40
C GLU A 315 -4.70 -11.51 1.25
N GLY A 316 -4.44 -10.40 1.94
CA GLY A 316 -3.26 -10.22 2.79
C GLY A 316 -1.99 -9.86 2.02
N ARG A 317 -2.08 -9.49 0.74
CA ARG A 317 -0.92 -9.13 -0.08
C ARG A 317 -0.59 -7.64 0.08
N PRO A 318 0.71 -7.27 0.12
CA PRO A 318 1.12 -5.87 0.19
C PRO A 318 0.53 -5.02 -0.94
N LEU A 319 0.24 -3.76 -0.65
CA LEU A 319 -0.27 -2.80 -1.62
C LEU A 319 0.87 -2.22 -2.49
N GLY A 320 0.59 -2.03 -3.78
CA GLY A 320 1.47 -1.43 -4.77
C GLY A 320 0.67 -0.97 -6.01
N LEU A 321 1.36 -0.52 -7.06
CA LEU A 321 0.72 0.05 -8.28
C LEU A 321 -0.28 -0.88 -8.98
N HIS A 322 -0.12 -2.19 -8.80
CA HIS A 322 -0.91 -3.22 -9.47
C HIS A 322 -1.85 -3.97 -8.51
N SER A 323 -2.05 -3.45 -7.30
CA SER A 323 -2.98 -4.04 -6.34
C SER A 323 -4.42 -3.79 -6.79
N GLY A 324 -5.32 -4.70 -6.39
CA GLY A 324 -6.75 -4.56 -6.66
C GLY A 324 -7.41 -3.47 -5.81
N SER A 325 -8.73 -3.38 -5.91
CA SER A 325 -9.52 -2.30 -5.30
C SER A 325 -9.99 -2.54 -3.86
N ARG A 326 -9.68 -3.71 -3.30
CA ARG A 326 -10.16 -4.15 -1.98
C ARG A 326 -9.04 -3.99 -0.97
N VAL A 327 -9.25 -3.14 0.03
CA VAL A 327 -8.24 -2.79 1.04
C VAL A 327 -8.76 -3.10 2.45
N VAL A 328 -7.88 -3.59 3.30
CA VAL A 328 -8.12 -3.77 4.72
C VAL A 328 -6.94 -3.21 5.51
N ALA A 329 -7.23 -2.39 6.51
CA ALA A 329 -6.26 -1.85 7.45
C ALA A 329 -6.71 -2.13 8.88
N ALA A 330 -5.76 -2.46 9.76
CA ALA A 330 -6.03 -2.76 11.16
C ALA A 330 -4.90 -2.31 12.08
N ALA A 331 -5.25 -2.05 13.34
CA ALA A 331 -4.34 -1.52 14.34
C ALA A 331 -3.23 -2.51 14.74
N THR A 332 -3.49 -3.82 14.64
CA THR A 332 -2.52 -4.88 14.94
C THR A 332 -2.53 -6.00 13.89
N PRO A 333 -1.43 -6.77 13.74
CA PRO A 333 -1.40 -7.96 12.89
C PRO A 333 -2.44 -9.02 13.25
N GLN A 334 -2.78 -9.17 14.54
CA GLN A 334 -3.76 -10.13 15.02
C GLN A 334 -5.18 -9.75 14.57
N LEU A 335 -5.56 -8.47 14.75
CA LEU A 335 -6.85 -7.98 14.27
C LEU A 335 -6.94 -8.06 12.75
N HIS A 336 -5.86 -7.69 12.05
CA HIS A 336 -5.78 -7.80 10.59
C HIS A 336 -6.05 -9.22 10.09
N ALA A 337 -5.38 -10.22 10.68
CA ALA A 337 -5.57 -11.62 10.32
C ALA A 337 -6.99 -12.10 10.60
N ALA A 338 -7.59 -11.67 11.71
CA ALA A 338 -8.98 -11.98 12.03
C ALA A 338 -9.96 -11.38 11.00
N LEU A 339 -9.75 -10.13 10.59
CA LEU A 339 -10.58 -9.45 9.59
C LEU A 339 -10.50 -10.16 8.22
N ILE A 340 -9.30 -10.47 7.74
CA ILE A 340 -9.13 -11.23 6.48
C ILE A 340 -9.86 -12.57 6.54
N ALA A 341 -9.68 -13.33 7.62
CA ALA A 341 -10.35 -14.62 7.77
C ALA A 341 -11.89 -14.49 7.78
N SER A 342 -12.41 -13.45 8.43
CA SER A 342 -13.86 -13.16 8.46
C SER A 342 -14.39 -12.75 7.09
N LEU A 343 -13.65 -11.92 6.34
CA LEU A 343 -14.03 -11.46 5.00
C LEU A 343 -13.95 -12.57 3.93
N ALA A 344 -13.09 -13.56 4.13
CA ALA A 344 -12.94 -14.72 3.25
C ALA A 344 -13.97 -15.83 3.51
N SER A 345 -14.66 -15.81 4.66
CA SER A 345 -15.67 -16.81 5.00
C SER A 345 -16.94 -16.59 4.20
N ASP A 346 -17.53 -17.66 3.66
CA ASP A 346 -18.74 -17.63 2.81
C ASP A 346 -20.01 -17.20 3.55
#